data_AF-A0AA41VIG5-F1
#
_entry.id   AF-A0AA41VIG5-F1
#
_cell.length_a   1.000
_cell.length_b   1.000
_cell.length_c   1.000
_cell.angle_alpha   90.00
_cell.angle_beta   90.00
_cell.angle_gamma   90.00
#
_symmetry.space_group_name_H-M   'P 1'
#
loop_
_entity.id
_entity.type
_entity.pdbx_description
1 polymer ?
#
loop_
_entity_poly.entity_id
_entity_poly.type
_entity_poly.pdbx_seq_one_letter_code
_entity_poly.pdbx_strand_id
1 'polypeptide(L)'
;MQPSHQTSFLKKIHSSDEETAAPAVCTKIPASLSQAIIHYSTSKITPQQTFSEISVSAKILEKKSPCNFLVFGLGYDSLMWTSLNHGGRTVFLEEDKAWIGQIQTKFPSLESYHVTYDSKVSEAQNLMKIGNEAKCKVVNDPRYTKCDLALKGLPVDIYETEWDLIMVDAPTGYHKEAPGRMNAIYTAGLLARNREEGETHVFVHDVDRSIEDKFSMAFLCDGYMTEQEGRIRHFTIPSHRSSLDDKPFCPASK
;
A
#
# COMPACT_ATOMS: atom_id res chain seq x y z
N MET A 1 54.86 -7.46 65.15
CA MET A 1 54.12 -8.57 64.53
C MET A 1 53.12 -7.99 63.54
N GLN A 2 52.84 -8.75 62.49
CA GLN A 2 52.13 -8.40 61.25
C GLN A 2 50.80 -7.63 61.37
N PRO A 3 50.36 -7.01 60.24
CA PRO A 3 49.46 -5.86 60.20
C PRO A 3 47.97 -6.25 60.00
N SER A 4 47.07 -5.39 60.44
CA SER A 4 45.65 -5.44 60.06
C SER A 4 45.37 -4.39 58.98
N HIS A 5 44.99 -4.89 57.81
CA HIS A 5 44.60 -4.17 56.61
C HIS A 5 43.42 -3.21 56.81
N GLN A 6 43.54 -2.01 56.26
CA GLN A 6 42.39 -1.31 55.68
C GLN A 6 42.85 -0.52 54.44
N THR A 7 42.74 -1.17 53.30
CA THR A 7 42.96 -0.61 51.97
C THR A 7 41.74 0.20 51.54
N SER A 8 41.92 1.51 51.33
CA SER A 8 40.92 2.38 50.71
C SER A 8 40.77 2.05 49.22
N PHE A 9 39.66 1.44 48.84
CA PHE A 9 39.28 1.25 47.44
C PHE A 9 38.67 2.54 46.87
N LEU A 10 39.50 3.41 46.29
CA LEU A 10 39.05 4.39 45.31
C LEU A 10 38.99 3.71 43.94
N LYS A 11 37.80 3.21 43.57
CA LYS A 11 37.52 2.81 42.19
C LYS A 11 37.48 4.07 41.31
N LYS A 12 38.49 4.24 40.46
CA LYS A 12 38.42 5.14 39.29
C LYS A 12 37.30 4.63 38.38
N ILE A 13 36.23 5.41 38.27
CA ILE A 13 35.23 5.25 37.21
C ILE A 13 35.90 5.80 35.93
N HIS A 14 36.24 4.92 34.99
CA HIS A 14 36.40 5.34 33.60
C HIS A 14 34.99 5.44 33.02
N SER A 15 34.50 6.65 32.76
CA SER A 15 33.42 6.82 31.79
C SER A 15 34.07 6.70 30.42
N SER A 16 33.77 5.61 29.73
CA SER A 16 33.92 5.54 28.29
C SER A 16 32.65 6.16 27.74
N ASP A 17 32.69 7.46 27.50
CA ASP A 17 31.68 8.14 26.71
C ASP A 17 31.87 7.65 25.27
N GLU A 18 31.20 6.54 24.92
CA GLU A 18 30.91 6.22 23.53
C GLU A 18 29.88 7.23 23.04
N GLU A 19 30.41 8.38 22.61
CA GLU A 19 29.66 9.38 21.86
C GLU A 19 29.20 8.71 20.56
N THR A 20 27.95 8.23 20.55
CA THR A 20 27.29 7.70 19.36
C THR A 20 27.20 8.80 18.32
N ALA A 21 28.18 8.83 17.41
CA ALA A 21 28.18 9.75 16.28
C ALA A 21 26.87 9.59 15.51
N ALA A 22 26.09 10.68 15.44
CA ALA A 22 24.89 10.73 14.60
C ALA A 22 25.27 10.32 13.17
N PRO A 23 24.46 9.48 12.50
CA PRO A 23 24.79 9.04 11.15
C PRO A 23 24.95 10.27 10.25
N ALA A 24 26.07 10.34 9.53
CA ALA A 24 26.36 11.45 8.64
C ALA A 24 25.20 11.61 7.65
N VAL A 25 24.52 12.76 7.70
CA VAL A 25 23.41 13.08 6.79
C VAL A 25 23.98 13.16 5.38
N CYS A 26 23.62 12.21 4.52
CA CYS A 26 23.99 12.23 3.12
C CYS A 26 23.26 13.39 2.44
N THR A 27 24.00 14.38 1.93
CA THR A 27 23.45 15.57 1.25
C THR A 27 23.32 15.38 -0.27
N LYS A 28 23.61 14.18 -0.78
CA LYS A 28 23.50 13.88 -2.22
C LYS A 28 22.05 13.58 -2.58
N ILE A 29 21.63 14.03 -3.76
CA ILE A 29 20.31 13.69 -4.30
C ILE A 29 20.22 12.16 -4.45
N PRO A 30 19.16 11.51 -3.94
CA PRO A 30 18.97 10.09 -4.14
C PRO A 30 18.94 9.70 -5.63
N ALA A 31 19.50 8.54 -5.95
CA ALA A 31 19.51 8.02 -7.32
C ALA A 31 18.07 7.85 -7.86
N SER A 32 17.15 7.35 -7.03
CA SER A 32 15.73 7.21 -7.40
C SER A 32 15.10 8.56 -7.79
N LEU A 33 15.32 9.60 -6.98
CA LEU A 33 14.81 10.94 -7.24
C LEU A 33 15.45 11.55 -8.50
N SER A 34 16.76 11.38 -8.68
CA SER A 34 17.47 11.87 -9.86
C SER A 34 16.94 11.21 -11.14
N GLN A 35 16.73 9.89 -11.11
CA GLN A 35 16.16 9.15 -12.23
C GLN A 35 14.73 9.59 -12.55
N ALA A 36 13.88 9.79 -11.54
CA ALA A 36 12.52 10.29 -11.74
C ALA A 36 12.51 11.69 -12.35
N ILE A 37 13.33 12.62 -11.86
CA ILE A 37 13.42 13.99 -12.41
C ILE A 37 13.82 13.94 -13.88
N ILE A 38 14.88 13.19 -14.23
CA ILE A 38 15.33 13.07 -15.62
C ILE A 38 14.24 12.41 -16.48
N HIS A 39 13.61 11.33 -16.00
CA HIS A 39 12.57 10.63 -16.72
C HIS A 39 11.38 11.55 -17.03
N TYR A 40 10.78 12.20 -16.02
CA TYR A 40 9.57 12.99 -16.22
C TYR A 40 9.82 14.35 -16.87
N SER A 41 11.02 14.92 -16.75
CA SER A 41 11.37 16.16 -17.47
C SER A 41 11.62 15.95 -18.97
N THR A 42 11.92 14.72 -19.38
CA THR A 42 12.24 14.39 -20.79
C THR A 42 11.21 13.48 -21.47
N SER A 43 10.31 12.85 -20.71
CA SER A 43 9.23 12.02 -21.23
C SER A 43 8.16 12.86 -21.92
N LYS A 44 7.61 12.34 -23.02
CA LYS A 44 6.40 12.88 -23.67
C LYS A 44 5.10 12.26 -23.13
N ILE A 45 5.22 11.26 -22.28
CA ILE A 45 4.11 10.51 -21.69
C ILE A 45 3.99 10.92 -20.22
N THR A 46 2.82 11.40 -19.84
CA THR A 46 2.50 11.78 -18.47
C THR A 46 1.71 10.67 -17.76
N PRO A 47 1.77 10.59 -16.43
CA PRO A 47 0.84 9.80 -15.62
C PRO A 47 -0.64 10.04 -15.98
N GLN A 48 -1.48 9.03 -15.76
CA GLN A 48 -2.93 9.11 -16.01
C GLN A 48 -3.64 10.02 -14.98
N GLN A 49 -3.12 10.07 -13.76
CA GLN A 49 -3.63 10.92 -12.70
C GLN A 49 -3.18 12.37 -12.88
N THR A 50 -4.09 13.30 -12.60
CA THR A 50 -3.83 14.74 -12.59
C THR A 50 -2.99 15.14 -11.37
N PHE A 51 -2.45 16.36 -11.40
CA PHE A 51 -1.72 16.92 -10.26
C PHE A 51 -2.54 16.89 -8.96
N SER A 52 -3.83 17.27 -9.00
CA SER A 52 -4.69 17.25 -7.82
C SER A 52 -4.92 15.84 -7.29
N GLU A 53 -5.18 14.87 -8.17
CA GLU A 53 -5.35 13.46 -7.81
C GLU A 53 -4.08 12.89 -7.17
N ILE A 54 -2.90 13.13 -7.77
CA ILE A 54 -1.61 12.69 -7.24
C ILE A 54 -1.33 13.32 -5.87
N SER A 55 -1.70 14.59 -5.69
CA SER A 55 -1.46 15.34 -4.46
C SER A 55 -2.14 14.73 -3.24
N VAL A 56 -3.26 14.04 -3.39
CA VAL A 56 -3.95 13.35 -2.29
C VAL A 56 -3.04 12.26 -1.70
N SER A 57 -2.48 11.40 -2.55
CA SER A 57 -1.58 10.31 -2.12
C SER A 57 -0.22 10.85 -1.67
N ALA A 58 0.31 11.86 -2.37
CA ALA A 58 1.60 12.47 -2.06
C ALA A 58 1.64 13.11 -0.66
N LYS A 59 0.57 13.78 -0.23
CA LYS A 59 0.45 14.36 1.13
C LYS A 59 0.52 13.31 2.24
N ILE A 60 0.11 12.06 1.96
CA ILE A 60 0.22 10.96 2.91
C ILE A 60 1.63 10.38 2.89
N LEU A 61 2.21 10.18 1.70
CA LEU A 61 3.61 9.75 1.56
C LEU A 61 4.58 10.72 2.22
N GLU A 62 4.37 12.04 2.11
CA GLU A 62 5.19 13.05 2.79
C GLU A 62 5.26 12.84 4.32
N LYS A 63 4.19 12.31 4.92
CA LYS A 63 4.09 12.09 6.37
C LYS A 63 4.55 10.71 6.81
N LYS A 64 4.42 9.71 5.94
CA LYS A 64 4.64 8.29 6.26
C LYS A 64 5.91 7.69 5.65
N SER A 65 6.43 8.26 4.56
CA SER A 65 7.66 7.78 3.93
C SER A 65 8.86 7.94 4.87
N PRO A 66 9.80 6.96 4.91
CA PRO A 66 9.76 5.68 4.20
C PRO A 66 8.74 4.71 4.79
N CYS A 67 7.92 4.08 3.95
CA CYS A 67 6.88 3.13 4.37
C CYS A 67 6.71 1.95 3.41
N ASN A 68 5.83 1.00 3.76
CA ASN A 68 5.39 -0.06 2.86
C ASN A 68 4.23 0.44 1.99
N PHE A 69 4.44 0.54 0.68
CA PHE A 69 3.45 1.00 -0.29
C PHE A 69 3.15 -0.08 -1.35
N LEU A 70 1.92 -0.60 -1.34
CA LEU A 70 1.44 -1.53 -2.37
C LEU A 70 0.68 -0.79 -3.45
N VAL A 71 0.92 -1.11 -4.71
CA VAL A 71 0.18 -0.56 -5.84
C VAL A 71 -0.35 -1.72 -6.70
N PHE A 72 -1.67 -1.83 -6.82
CA PHE A 72 -2.27 -2.62 -7.89
C PHE A 72 -2.22 -1.76 -9.16
N GLY A 73 -1.35 -2.15 -10.08
CA GLY A 73 -1.06 -1.48 -11.34
C GLY A 73 0.41 -1.14 -11.48
N LEU A 74 0.99 -1.39 -12.65
CA LEU A 74 2.32 -0.94 -13.04
C LEU A 74 2.18 0.01 -14.22
N GLY A 75 2.83 1.18 -14.19
CA GLY A 75 2.55 2.21 -15.17
C GLY A 75 3.59 3.32 -15.22
N TYR A 76 3.21 4.39 -15.92
CA TYR A 76 4.06 5.56 -16.10
C TYR A 76 4.26 6.37 -14.82
N ASP A 77 3.47 6.13 -13.79
CA ASP A 77 3.54 6.75 -12.46
C ASP A 77 4.38 5.95 -11.46
N SER A 78 4.75 4.70 -11.76
CA SER A 78 5.43 3.80 -10.82
C SER A 78 6.79 4.33 -10.36
N LEU A 79 7.54 4.99 -11.23
CA LEU A 79 8.82 5.61 -10.86
C LEU A 79 8.60 6.81 -9.92
N MET A 80 7.55 7.60 -10.13
CA MET A 80 7.14 8.67 -9.23
C MET A 80 6.75 8.11 -7.87
N TRP A 81 5.91 7.08 -7.80
CA TRP A 81 5.50 6.46 -6.54
C TRP A 81 6.67 5.91 -5.72
N THR A 82 7.61 5.24 -6.40
CA THR A 82 8.84 4.74 -5.75
C THR A 82 9.72 5.89 -5.26
N SER A 83 9.77 7.00 -6.00
CA SER A 83 10.60 8.16 -5.63
C SER A 83 10.00 8.99 -4.51
N LEU A 84 8.68 9.12 -4.45
CA LEU A 84 7.96 9.76 -3.34
C LEU A 84 8.06 8.95 -2.05
N ASN A 85 8.19 7.63 -2.15
CA ASN A 85 8.45 6.73 -1.02
C ASN A 85 9.95 6.41 -0.85
N HIS A 86 10.83 7.41 -1.02
CA HIS A 86 12.28 7.17 -0.98
C HIS A 86 12.72 6.57 0.36
N GLY A 87 13.47 5.46 0.29
CA GLY A 87 13.92 4.70 1.45
C GLY A 87 12.90 3.67 1.96
N GLY A 88 11.67 3.72 1.46
CA GLY A 88 10.62 2.74 1.74
C GLY A 88 10.59 1.62 0.71
N ARG A 89 9.64 0.70 0.88
CA ARG A 89 9.37 -0.39 -0.06
C ARG A 89 8.12 -0.07 -0.86
N THR A 90 8.23 -0.01 -2.18
CA THR A 90 7.08 0.14 -3.08
C THR A 90 6.98 -1.07 -4.00
N VAL A 91 5.84 -1.75 -4.00
CA VAL A 91 5.61 -2.98 -4.77
C VAL A 91 4.43 -2.82 -5.71
N PHE A 92 4.60 -3.23 -6.97
CA PHE A 92 3.58 -3.14 -8.01
C PHE A 92 3.04 -4.52 -8.40
N LEU A 93 1.71 -4.65 -8.51
CA LEU A 93 1.02 -5.86 -8.95
C LEU A 93 0.36 -5.62 -10.31
N GLU A 94 0.70 -6.39 -11.33
CA GLU A 94 0.32 -6.11 -12.72
C GLU A 94 -0.21 -7.36 -13.44
N GLU A 95 -1.25 -7.20 -14.27
CA GLU A 95 -1.86 -8.30 -15.03
C GLU A 95 -1.10 -8.69 -16.31
N ASP A 96 -0.37 -7.77 -16.94
CA ASP A 96 0.32 -8.03 -18.21
C ASP A 96 1.82 -8.32 -18.02
N LYS A 97 2.22 -9.59 -18.18
CA LYS A 97 3.63 -10.03 -18.11
C LYS A 97 4.54 -9.31 -19.11
N ALA A 98 4.05 -9.04 -20.33
CA ALA A 98 4.84 -8.36 -21.34
C ALA A 98 5.05 -6.89 -20.97
N TRP A 99 4.04 -6.25 -20.37
CA TRP A 99 4.16 -4.90 -19.83
C TRP A 99 5.16 -4.83 -18.68
N ILE A 100 5.12 -5.78 -17.73
CA ILE A 100 6.13 -5.90 -16.67
C ILE A 100 7.54 -5.96 -17.26
N GLY A 101 7.77 -6.84 -18.24
CA GLY A 101 9.09 -6.96 -18.88
C GLY A 101 9.57 -5.67 -19.55
N GLN A 102 8.67 -4.93 -20.20
CA GLN A 102 8.98 -3.63 -20.80
C GLN A 102 9.36 -2.57 -19.76
N ILE A 103 8.62 -2.48 -18.66
CA ILE A 103 8.87 -1.51 -17.59
C ILE A 103 10.14 -1.87 -16.83
N GLN A 104 10.35 -3.13 -16.47
CA GLN A 104 11.58 -3.59 -15.80
C GLN A 104 12.83 -3.37 -16.65
N THR A 105 12.73 -3.45 -17.98
CA THR A 105 13.85 -3.11 -18.88
C THR A 105 14.22 -1.62 -18.78
N LYS A 106 13.22 -0.74 -18.62
CA LYS A 106 13.43 0.72 -18.50
C LYS A 106 13.83 1.14 -17.09
N PHE A 107 13.23 0.51 -16.07
CA PHE A 107 13.41 0.83 -14.66
C PHE A 107 13.63 -0.47 -13.87
N PRO A 108 14.86 -1.02 -13.89
CA PRO A 108 15.17 -2.29 -13.23
C PRO A 108 14.99 -2.29 -11.71
N SER A 109 14.89 -1.11 -11.09
CA SER A 109 14.69 -0.94 -9.66
C SER A 109 13.23 -1.09 -9.21
N LEU A 110 12.26 -1.18 -10.13
CA LEU A 110 10.84 -1.32 -9.76
C LEU A 110 10.51 -2.77 -9.40
N GLU A 111 10.22 -3.00 -8.11
CA GLU A 111 9.74 -4.29 -7.62
C GLU A 111 8.31 -4.55 -8.12
N SER A 112 8.13 -5.54 -8.98
CA SER A 112 6.84 -5.82 -9.61
C SER A 112 6.58 -7.32 -9.75
N TYR A 113 5.33 -7.72 -9.53
CA TYR A 113 4.87 -9.11 -9.63
C TYR A 113 3.68 -9.23 -10.57
N HIS A 114 3.68 -10.31 -11.36
CA HIS A 114 2.53 -10.64 -12.18
C HIS A 114 1.40 -11.24 -11.33
N VAL A 115 0.18 -10.76 -11.54
CA VAL A 115 -1.03 -11.25 -10.87
C VAL A 115 -2.06 -11.62 -11.91
N THR A 116 -2.65 -12.82 -11.76
CA THR A 116 -3.82 -13.21 -12.55
C THR A 116 -5.08 -12.74 -11.83
N TYR A 117 -5.95 -12.04 -12.56
CA TYR A 117 -7.26 -11.63 -12.08
C TYR A 117 -8.33 -12.42 -12.82
N ASP A 118 -9.05 -13.26 -12.08
CA ASP A 118 -10.04 -14.19 -12.67
C ASP A 118 -11.41 -13.55 -12.90
N SER A 119 -11.73 -12.48 -12.16
CA SER A 119 -13.01 -11.78 -12.25
C SER A 119 -13.09 -10.88 -13.46
N LYS A 120 -14.25 -10.79 -14.10
CA LYS A 120 -14.52 -9.89 -15.22
C LYS A 120 -15.45 -8.74 -14.86
N VAL A 121 -15.32 -7.62 -15.57
CA VAL A 121 -16.23 -6.46 -15.46
C VAL A 121 -17.70 -6.86 -15.58
N SER A 122 -18.04 -7.81 -16.47
CA SER A 122 -19.41 -8.32 -16.65
C SER A 122 -19.98 -9.03 -15.41
N GLU A 123 -19.13 -9.48 -14.49
CA GLU A 123 -19.52 -10.21 -13.28
C GLU A 123 -19.75 -9.30 -12.07
N ALA A 124 -19.49 -7.99 -12.21
CA ALA A 124 -19.54 -7.01 -11.12
C ALA A 124 -20.82 -7.08 -10.27
N GLN A 125 -21.98 -7.21 -10.92
CA GLN A 125 -23.26 -7.26 -10.21
C GLN A 125 -23.39 -8.52 -9.36
N ASN A 126 -22.93 -9.67 -9.85
CA ASN A 126 -22.96 -10.93 -9.09
C ASN A 126 -21.94 -10.89 -7.94
N LEU A 127 -20.74 -10.39 -8.21
CA LEU A 127 -19.67 -10.22 -7.23
C LEU A 127 -20.07 -9.27 -6.09
N MET A 128 -20.83 -8.21 -6.39
CA MET A 128 -21.41 -7.33 -5.36
C MET A 128 -22.39 -8.08 -4.45
N LYS A 129 -23.23 -8.97 -5.00
CA LYS A 129 -24.15 -9.80 -4.19
C LYS A 129 -23.36 -10.74 -3.28
N ILE A 130 -22.38 -11.45 -3.83
CA ILE A 130 -21.50 -12.35 -3.07
C ILE A 130 -20.77 -11.59 -1.96
N GLY A 131 -20.21 -10.42 -2.27
CA GLY A 131 -19.50 -9.60 -1.29
C GLY A 131 -20.36 -9.14 -0.11
N ASN A 132 -21.68 -9.07 -0.29
CA ASN A 132 -22.62 -8.71 0.78
C ASN A 132 -23.06 -9.91 1.65
N GLU A 133 -22.66 -11.13 1.30
CA GLU A 133 -22.88 -12.30 2.16
C GLU A 133 -22.02 -12.22 3.43
N ALA A 134 -22.51 -12.80 4.53
CA ALA A 134 -21.81 -12.82 5.81
C ALA A 134 -20.37 -13.38 5.70
N LYS A 135 -20.15 -14.37 4.82
CA LYS A 135 -18.83 -14.96 4.57
C LYS A 135 -17.78 -13.95 4.07
N CYS A 136 -18.22 -12.85 3.46
CA CYS A 136 -17.39 -11.79 2.90
C CYS A 136 -17.24 -10.57 3.84
N LYS A 137 -17.94 -10.57 4.97
CA LYS A 137 -17.90 -9.50 6.00
C LYS A 137 -17.13 -9.92 7.26
N VAL A 138 -16.29 -10.95 7.16
CA VAL A 138 -15.38 -11.38 8.23
C VAL A 138 -13.96 -11.01 7.85
N VAL A 139 -13.24 -10.35 8.76
CA VAL A 139 -11.82 -10.04 8.57
C VAL A 139 -11.02 -11.31 8.83
N ASN A 140 -10.51 -11.90 7.76
CA ASN A 140 -9.63 -13.06 7.78
C ASN A 140 -8.45 -12.81 6.84
N ASP A 141 -7.41 -13.61 6.98
CA ASP A 141 -6.34 -13.68 5.99
C ASP A 141 -6.92 -13.92 4.58
N PRO A 142 -6.61 -13.06 3.58
CA PRO A 142 -7.10 -13.23 2.22
C PRO A 142 -6.81 -14.61 1.60
N ARG A 143 -5.75 -15.31 2.03
CA ARG A 143 -5.39 -16.65 1.56
C ARG A 143 -6.43 -17.71 1.94
N TYR A 144 -7.10 -17.53 3.08
CA TYR A 144 -7.98 -18.53 3.69
C TYR A 144 -9.46 -18.15 3.70
N THR A 145 -9.82 -16.95 3.26
CA THR A 145 -11.21 -16.51 3.24
C THR A 145 -12.07 -17.32 2.26
N LYS A 146 -13.34 -17.51 2.65
CA LYS A 146 -14.39 -18.14 1.82
C LYS A 146 -15.05 -17.14 0.86
N CYS A 147 -14.65 -15.87 0.89
CA CYS A 147 -15.16 -14.87 -0.02
C CYS A 147 -14.48 -14.97 -1.39
N ASP A 148 -15.28 -15.04 -2.46
CA ASP A 148 -14.78 -15.18 -3.84
C ASP A 148 -14.17 -13.87 -4.39
N LEU A 149 -14.33 -12.76 -3.68
CA LEU A 149 -13.70 -11.47 -4.00
C LEU A 149 -12.21 -11.40 -3.62
N ALA A 150 -11.73 -12.27 -2.74
CA ALA A 150 -10.33 -12.21 -2.32
C ALA A 150 -9.40 -12.84 -3.36
N LEU A 151 -8.31 -12.15 -3.67
CA LEU A 151 -7.22 -12.70 -4.47
C LEU A 151 -6.42 -13.70 -3.61
N LYS A 152 -6.31 -14.95 -4.07
CA LYS A 152 -5.67 -16.08 -3.34
C LYS A 152 -4.30 -16.49 -3.90
N GLY A 153 -3.85 -15.85 -4.98
CA GLY A 153 -2.62 -16.20 -5.70
C GLY A 153 -1.53 -15.12 -5.68
N LEU A 154 -1.59 -14.18 -4.74
CA LEU A 154 -0.53 -13.17 -4.62
C LEU A 154 0.75 -13.81 -4.03
N PRO A 155 1.94 -13.24 -4.29
CA PRO A 155 3.15 -13.66 -3.59
C PRO A 155 2.96 -13.62 -2.07
N VAL A 156 3.52 -14.59 -1.35
CA VAL A 156 3.35 -14.74 0.11
C VAL A 156 3.67 -13.46 0.87
N ASP A 157 4.75 -12.80 0.49
CA ASP A 157 5.22 -11.54 1.06
C ASP A 157 4.19 -10.40 0.95
N ILE A 158 3.31 -10.42 -0.06
CA ILE A 158 2.22 -9.43 -0.17
C ILE A 158 1.18 -9.61 0.95
N TYR A 159 0.93 -10.84 1.38
CA TYR A 159 -0.01 -11.13 2.47
C TYR A 159 0.60 -10.89 3.85
N GLU A 160 1.93 -10.99 3.97
CA GLU A 160 2.65 -10.90 5.24
C GLU A 160 3.15 -9.49 5.56
N THR A 161 3.32 -8.65 4.53
CA THR A 161 3.69 -7.24 4.72
C THR A 161 2.52 -6.43 5.28
N GLU A 162 2.78 -5.67 6.33
CA GLU A 162 1.88 -4.62 6.79
C GLU A 162 2.02 -3.38 5.90
N TRP A 163 1.01 -3.13 5.07
CA TRP A 163 1.01 -2.02 4.13
C TRP A 163 0.52 -0.74 4.79
N ASP A 164 1.31 0.32 4.77
CA ASP A 164 0.92 1.64 5.25
C ASP A 164 0.03 2.36 4.24
N LEU A 165 0.34 2.19 2.96
CA LEU A 165 -0.42 2.70 1.84
C LEU A 165 -0.74 1.58 0.85
N ILE A 166 -1.94 1.64 0.27
CA ILE A 166 -2.35 0.78 -0.85
C ILE A 166 -3.01 1.65 -1.92
N MET A 167 -2.51 1.63 -3.15
CA MET A 167 -3.15 2.25 -4.32
C MET A 167 -3.80 1.16 -5.17
N VAL A 168 -5.08 1.32 -5.49
CA VAL A 168 -5.81 0.45 -6.42
C VAL A 168 -6.04 1.19 -7.73
N ASP A 169 -5.12 1.00 -8.69
CA ASP A 169 -5.17 1.57 -10.04
C ASP A 169 -5.14 0.51 -11.16
N ALA A 170 -5.37 -0.76 -10.80
CA ALA A 170 -5.52 -1.86 -11.72
C ALA A 170 -6.38 -2.97 -11.08
N PRO A 171 -6.94 -3.90 -11.85
CA PRO A 171 -6.85 -4.03 -13.31
C PRO A 171 -7.52 -2.91 -14.11
N THR A 172 -7.26 -2.93 -15.41
CA THR A 172 -7.60 -1.80 -16.29
C THR A 172 -9.10 -1.67 -16.62
N GLY A 173 -9.83 -2.80 -16.72
CA GLY A 173 -11.29 -2.79 -16.83
C GLY A 173 -11.90 -2.18 -18.10
N TYR A 174 -11.16 -2.07 -19.21
CA TYR A 174 -11.61 -1.34 -20.41
C TYR A 174 -12.81 -1.95 -21.15
N HIS A 175 -13.14 -3.23 -20.94
CA HIS A 175 -14.30 -3.86 -21.56
C HIS A 175 -14.92 -4.93 -20.66
N LYS A 176 -16.14 -5.37 -20.99
CA LYS A 176 -16.93 -6.32 -20.19
C LYS A 176 -16.19 -7.62 -19.85
N GLU A 177 -15.40 -8.14 -20.78
CA GLU A 177 -14.64 -9.37 -20.59
C GLU A 177 -13.25 -9.16 -19.96
N ALA A 178 -12.85 -7.91 -19.70
CA ALA A 178 -11.55 -7.61 -19.11
C ALA A 178 -11.63 -7.79 -17.59
N PRO A 179 -10.49 -8.05 -16.94
CA PRO A 179 -10.42 -7.97 -15.50
C PRO A 179 -10.81 -6.58 -14.98
N GLY A 180 -11.58 -6.54 -13.90
CA GLY A 180 -12.01 -5.32 -13.22
C GLY A 180 -11.42 -5.19 -11.81
N ARG A 181 -11.53 -4.00 -11.22
CA ARG A 181 -10.93 -3.67 -9.90
C ARG A 181 -11.65 -4.30 -8.70
N MET A 182 -12.73 -5.07 -8.89
CA MET A 182 -13.55 -5.63 -7.81
C MET A 182 -12.73 -6.44 -6.80
N ASN A 183 -11.94 -7.41 -7.27
CA ASN A 183 -11.13 -8.25 -6.41
C ASN A 183 -9.95 -7.50 -5.78
N ALA A 184 -9.36 -6.55 -6.52
CA ALA A 184 -8.28 -5.70 -6.01
C ALA A 184 -8.76 -4.79 -4.87
N ILE A 185 -9.89 -4.10 -5.05
CA ILE A 185 -10.53 -3.25 -4.03
C ILE A 185 -10.85 -4.07 -2.76
N TYR A 186 -11.50 -5.22 -2.92
CA TYR A 186 -11.85 -6.06 -1.78
C TYR A 186 -10.60 -6.58 -1.04
N THR A 187 -9.59 -7.04 -1.79
CA THR A 187 -8.34 -7.56 -1.22
C THR A 187 -7.55 -6.47 -0.52
N ALA A 188 -7.45 -5.26 -1.09
CA ALA A 188 -6.83 -4.11 -0.43
C ALA A 188 -7.51 -3.81 0.92
N GLY A 189 -8.84 -3.87 0.97
CA GLY A 189 -9.61 -3.73 2.20
C GLY A 189 -9.32 -4.82 3.23
N LEU A 190 -9.12 -6.07 2.82
CA LEU A 190 -8.75 -7.13 3.76
C LEU A 190 -7.31 -6.99 4.25
N LEU A 191 -6.35 -6.65 3.38
CA LEU A 191 -4.96 -6.41 3.77
C LEU A 191 -4.87 -5.27 4.79
N ALA A 192 -5.55 -4.15 4.52
CA ALA A 192 -5.62 -3.00 5.42
C ALA A 192 -6.16 -3.35 6.81
N ARG A 193 -7.21 -4.19 6.89
CA ARG A 193 -7.82 -4.59 8.16
C ARG A 193 -7.02 -5.65 8.92
N ASN A 194 -6.22 -6.45 8.21
CA ASN A 194 -5.43 -7.55 8.79
C ASN A 194 -4.08 -7.12 9.37
N ARG A 195 -3.68 -5.85 9.22
CA ARG A 195 -2.52 -5.33 9.96
C ARG A 195 -2.72 -5.48 11.46
N GLU A 196 -1.66 -5.69 12.21
CA GLU A 196 -1.65 -5.90 13.66
C GLU A 196 -2.13 -4.66 14.40
N GLU A 197 -1.51 -3.50 14.15
CA GLU A 197 -1.85 -2.22 14.80
C GLU A 197 -1.80 -1.04 13.83
N GLY A 198 -2.50 0.04 14.15
CA GLY A 198 -2.51 1.28 13.37
C GLY A 198 -3.55 1.30 12.26
N GLU A 199 -3.25 1.98 11.16
CA GLU A 199 -4.18 2.24 10.07
C GLU A 199 -3.47 2.25 8.71
N THR A 200 -4.16 1.78 7.67
CA THR A 200 -3.70 1.79 6.29
C THR A 200 -4.48 2.81 5.48
N HIS A 201 -3.77 3.60 4.67
CA HIS A 201 -4.37 4.51 3.72
C HIS A 201 -4.60 3.79 2.40
N VAL A 202 -5.86 3.63 2.00
CA VAL A 202 -6.22 2.99 0.73
C VAL A 202 -6.74 4.05 -0.24
N PHE A 203 -6.17 4.08 -1.43
CA PHE A 203 -6.56 4.95 -2.53
C PHE A 203 -7.16 4.12 -3.65
N VAL A 204 -8.29 4.55 -4.20
CA VAL A 204 -8.91 3.93 -5.37
C VAL A 204 -9.03 4.99 -6.45
N HIS A 205 -8.48 4.72 -7.62
CA HIS A 205 -8.60 5.60 -8.78
C HIS A 205 -9.76 5.17 -9.70
N ASP A 206 -10.14 6.03 -10.64
CA ASP A 206 -11.29 5.88 -11.55
C ASP A 206 -12.64 5.65 -10.84
N VAL A 207 -12.85 6.30 -9.67
CA VAL A 207 -14.13 6.19 -8.94
C VAL A 207 -15.30 6.93 -9.60
N ASP A 208 -15.09 7.59 -10.73
CA ASP A 208 -16.15 8.06 -11.63
C ASP A 208 -16.83 6.90 -12.39
N ARG A 209 -16.18 5.73 -12.46
CA ARG A 209 -16.76 4.51 -13.00
C ARG A 209 -17.63 3.81 -11.94
N SER A 210 -18.78 3.27 -12.38
CA SER A 210 -19.80 2.74 -11.46
C SER A 210 -19.34 1.53 -10.64
N ILE A 211 -18.40 0.73 -11.13
CA ILE A 211 -17.91 -0.46 -10.44
C ILE A 211 -17.00 -0.04 -9.29
N GLU A 212 -15.98 0.74 -9.59
CA GLU A 212 -15.00 1.28 -8.64
C GLU A 212 -15.70 2.09 -7.56
N ASP A 213 -16.68 2.92 -7.95
CA ASP A 213 -17.52 3.67 -7.02
C ASP A 213 -18.21 2.76 -6.00
N LYS A 214 -19.04 1.82 -6.49
CA LYS A 214 -19.85 0.95 -5.63
C LYS A 214 -19.02 -0.01 -4.80
N PHE A 215 -17.99 -0.60 -5.38
CA PHE A 215 -17.13 -1.56 -4.68
C PHE A 215 -16.28 -0.89 -3.61
N SER A 216 -15.71 0.29 -3.89
CA SER A 216 -14.91 0.99 -2.87
C SER A 216 -15.78 1.42 -1.70
N MET A 217 -16.97 1.99 -1.93
CA MET A 217 -17.89 2.34 -0.84
C MET A 217 -18.38 1.13 -0.05
N ALA A 218 -18.66 -0.01 -0.71
CA ALA A 218 -19.20 -1.19 -0.04
C ALA A 218 -18.15 -2.00 0.75
N PHE A 219 -16.89 -2.01 0.31
CA PHE A 219 -15.86 -2.94 0.81
C PHE A 219 -14.66 -2.25 1.48
N LEU A 220 -14.38 -0.99 1.13
CA LEU A 220 -13.51 -0.11 1.91
C LEU A 220 -14.31 0.70 2.95
N CYS A 221 -15.64 0.69 2.84
CA CYS A 221 -16.62 1.34 3.71
C CYS A 221 -16.62 2.87 3.59
N ASP A 222 -17.79 3.41 3.26
CA ASP A 222 -18.06 4.84 3.20
C ASP A 222 -17.68 5.59 4.49
N GLY A 223 -17.92 4.99 5.66
CA GLY A 223 -17.54 5.59 6.95
C GLY A 223 -16.02 5.73 7.16
N TYR A 224 -15.19 5.01 6.38
CA TYR A 224 -13.74 5.18 6.35
C TYR A 224 -13.25 6.13 5.24
N MET A 225 -14.13 6.61 4.36
CA MET A 225 -13.79 7.58 3.33
C MET A 225 -13.41 8.92 3.96
N THR A 226 -12.29 9.49 3.52
CA THR A 226 -11.72 10.73 4.05
C THR A 226 -11.75 11.87 3.04
N GLU A 227 -11.43 11.59 1.78
CA GLU A 227 -11.35 12.60 0.72
C GLU A 227 -11.66 11.94 -0.64
N GLN A 228 -12.26 12.71 -1.55
CA GLN A 228 -12.34 12.37 -2.96
C GLN A 228 -11.97 13.61 -3.78
N GLU A 229 -10.98 13.48 -4.66
CA GLU A 229 -10.49 14.53 -5.54
C GLU A 229 -10.48 14.01 -6.97
N GLY A 230 -11.26 14.62 -7.87
CA GLY A 230 -11.43 14.09 -9.22
C GLY A 230 -11.87 12.62 -9.21
N ARG A 231 -11.05 11.75 -9.81
CA ARG A 231 -11.29 10.31 -9.89
C ARG A 231 -10.56 9.49 -8.83
N ILE A 232 -9.87 10.12 -7.87
CA ILE A 232 -9.24 9.41 -6.75
C ILE A 232 -10.07 9.53 -5.47
N ARG A 233 -10.20 8.43 -4.74
CA ARG A 233 -10.84 8.37 -3.43
C ARG A 233 -9.89 7.80 -2.40
N HIS A 234 -9.78 8.47 -1.27
CA HIS A 234 -8.94 8.09 -0.14
C HIS A 234 -9.81 7.55 1.01
N PHE A 235 -9.38 6.42 1.57
CA PHE A 235 -9.92 5.79 2.77
C PHE A 235 -8.82 5.64 3.82
N THR A 236 -9.16 5.82 5.09
CA THR A 236 -8.28 5.47 6.22
C THR A 236 -8.91 4.32 6.99
N ILE A 237 -8.32 3.13 6.84
CA ILE A 237 -8.88 1.88 7.37
C ILE A 237 -8.07 1.47 8.60
N PRO A 238 -8.65 1.44 9.80
CA PRO A 238 -7.95 1.01 11.00
C PRO A 238 -7.69 -0.50 10.97
N SER A 239 -6.77 -0.96 11.81
CA SER A 239 -6.66 -2.37 12.15
C SER A 239 -7.98 -2.88 12.74
N HIS A 240 -8.35 -4.10 12.36
CA HIS A 240 -9.40 -4.88 13.01
C HIS A 240 -8.80 -5.97 13.92
N ARG A 241 -7.47 -6.12 13.97
CA ARG A 241 -6.78 -7.03 14.91
C ARG A 241 -6.49 -6.38 16.26
N SER A 242 -6.27 -5.06 16.28
CA SER A 242 -5.90 -4.32 17.49
C SER A 242 -7.04 -4.12 18.50
N SER A 243 -8.28 -4.46 18.16
CA SER A 243 -9.45 -4.31 19.06
C SER A 243 -9.94 -5.67 19.55
N LEU A 244 -9.94 -5.86 20.87
CA LEU A 244 -10.49 -7.04 21.58
C LEU A 244 -12.04 -7.17 21.48
N ASP A 245 -12.70 -6.24 20.77
CA ASP A 245 -14.16 -6.20 20.58
C ASP A 245 -14.53 -6.47 19.11
N ASP A 246 -15.73 -7.04 18.90
CA ASP A 246 -16.38 -7.33 17.61
C ASP A 246 -16.59 -6.05 16.77
N LYS A 247 -15.51 -5.47 16.22
CA LYS A 247 -15.60 -4.33 15.30
C LYS A 247 -16.34 -4.78 14.05
N PRO A 248 -17.45 -4.12 13.66
CA PRO A 248 -18.16 -4.47 12.44
C PRO A 248 -17.27 -4.25 11.22
N PHE A 249 -17.51 -5.00 10.14
CA PHE A 249 -16.72 -4.90 8.91
C PHE A 249 -16.66 -3.48 8.33
N CYS A 250 -17.80 -2.77 8.41
CA CYS A 250 -17.91 -1.34 8.16
C CYS A 250 -18.40 -0.62 9.41
N PRO A 251 -17.87 0.57 9.72
CA PRO A 251 -18.42 1.44 10.74
C PRO A 251 -19.78 1.99 10.29
N ALA A 252 -20.49 2.69 11.18
CA ALA A 252 -21.63 3.50 10.77
C ALA A 252 -21.18 4.56 9.75
N SER A 253 -22.01 4.81 8.73
CA SER A 253 -21.80 5.90 7.77
C SER A 253 -21.70 7.24 8.49
N LYS A 254 -20.90 8.16 7.92
CA LYS A 254 -20.77 9.55 8.40
C LYS A 254 -22.02 10.38 8.08
#